data_AF-R0NT16-F1
#
_entry.id   AF-R0NT16-F1
#
_cell.length_a   1.000
_cell.length_b   1.000
_cell.length_c   1.000
_cell.angle_alpha   90.00
_cell.angle_beta   90.00
_cell.angle_gamma   90.00
#
_symmetry.space_group_name_H-M   'P 1'
#
loop_
_entity.id
_entity.type
_entity.pdbx_description
1 polymer ?
#
loop_
_entity_poly.entity_id
_entity_poly.type
_entity_poly.pdbx_seq_one_letter_code
_entity_poly.pdbx_strand_id
1 'polypeptide(L)' 'MAINAQEISALIKQQIENFKPNFDVTETGVVTYIGDGIARAHGLENA' A
#
# COMPACT_ATOMS: atom_id res chain seq x y z
N MET A 1 -38.02 -4.64 0.97
CA MET A 1 -36.78 -3.86 0.76
C MET A 1 -35.87 -4.68 -0.11
N ALA A 2 -35.94 -4.49 -1.43
CA ALA A 2 -35.01 -5.12 -2.34
C ALA A 2 -33.72 -4.30 -2.27
N ILE A 3 -32.68 -4.87 -1.64
CA ILE A 3 -31.34 -4.32 -1.79
C ILE A 3 -31.02 -4.39 -3.28
N ASN A 4 -30.89 -3.23 -3.93
CA ASN A 4 -30.50 -3.13 -5.33
C ASN A 4 -29.02 -3.52 -5.43
N ALA A 5 -28.75 -4.82 -5.47
CA ALA A 5 -27.39 -5.37 -5.57
C ALA A 5 -26.62 -4.83 -6.80
N GLN A 6 -27.35 -4.40 -7.82
CA GLN A 6 -26.81 -3.76 -9.02
C GLN A 6 -26.14 -2.42 -8.70
N GLU A 7 -26.74 -1.59 -7.84
CA GLU A 7 -26.17 -0.31 -7.44
C GLU A 7 -24.95 -0.51 -6.54
N ILE A 8 -25.01 -1.47 -5.61
CA ILE A 8 -23.87 -1.84 -4.76
C ILE A 8 -22.71 -2.34 -5.61
N SER A 9 -22.99 -3.17 -6.62
CA SER A 9 -21.97 -3.69 -7.53
C SER A 9 -21.32 -2.60 -8.38
N ALA A 10 -22.12 -1.61 -8.83
CA ALA A 10 -21.62 -0.45 -9.57
C ALA A 10 -20.71 0.41 -8.68
N LEU A 11 -21.11 0.66 -7.42
CA LEU A 11 -20.32 1.41 -6.45
C LEU A 11 -18.98 0.74 -6.14
N ILE A 12 -18.98 -0.59 -5.92
CA ILE A 12 -17.76 -1.36 -5.67
C ILE A 12 -16.83 -1.32 -6.89
N LYS A 13 -17.37 -1.48 -8.11
CA LYS A 13 -16.59 -1.34 -9.35
C LYS A 13 -15.96 0.05 -9.45
N GLN A 14 -16.73 1.11 -9.23
CA GLN A 14 -16.20 2.48 -9.27
C GLN A 14 -15.13 2.72 -8.21
N GLN A 15 -15.26 2.13 -7.01
CA GLN A 15 -14.22 2.22 -5.97
C GLN A 15 -12.94 1.48 -6.37
N ILE A 16 -13.05 0.31 -7.00
CA ILE A 16 -11.89 -0.45 -7.48
C ILE A 16 -11.23 0.24 -8.69
N GLU A 17 -12.01 0.80 -9.62
CA GLU A 17 -11.47 1.54 -10.78
C GLU A 17 -10.76 2.84 -10.36
N ASN A 18 -11.27 3.51 -9.33
CA ASN A 18 -10.61 4.67 -8.73
C ASN A 18 -9.58 4.30 -7.66
N PHE A 19 -9.41 3.02 -7.36
CA PHE A 19 -8.36 2.53 -6.47
C PHE A 19 -7.03 2.66 -7.22
N LYS A 20 -6.45 3.86 -7.18
CA LYS A 20 -5.03 4.02 -7.43
C LYS A 20 -4.32 3.48 -6.20
N PRO A 21 -3.53 2.39 -6.32
CA PRO A 21 -2.63 2.03 -5.24
C PRO A 21 -1.64 3.18 -5.13
N ASN A 22 -1.90 4.06 -4.18
CA ASN A 22 -0.96 5.08 -3.74
C ASN A 22 0.11 4.33 -2.95
N PHE A 23 1.00 3.65 -3.67
CA PHE A 23 2.29 3.24 -3.14
C PHE A 23 3.08 4.54 -3.00
N ASP A 24 2.73 5.32 -1.96
CA ASP A 24 3.68 6.22 -1.36
C ASP A 24 4.87 5.35 -1.04
N VAL A 25 5.96 5.51 -1.77
CA VAL A 25 7.25 4.85 -1.51
C VAL A 25 7.78 5.50 -0.24
N THR A 26 7.07 5.24 0.84
CA THR A 26 7.31 5.75 2.18
C THR A 26 8.48 4.97 2.67
N GLU A 27 9.68 5.52 2.47
CA GLU A 27 10.81 5.50 3.41
C GLU A 27 11.10 4.14 4.08
N THR A 28 10.76 3.02 3.44
CA THR A 28 10.81 1.68 4.02
C THR A 28 11.93 0.93 3.33
N GLY A 29 13.03 0.80 4.06
CA GLY A 29 14.20 0.04 3.63
C GLY A 29 14.14 -1.40 4.13
N VAL A 30 14.81 -2.30 3.41
CA VAL A 30 15.03 -3.68 3.85
C VAL A 30 16.34 -3.75 4.62
N VAL A 31 16.33 -4.33 5.82
CA VAL A 31 17.54 -4.58 6.60
C VAL A 31 18.31 -5.72 5.95
N THR A 32 19.54 -5.44 5.51
CA THR A 32 20.41 -6.43 4.87
C THR A 32 21.36 -7.08 5.86
N TYR A 33 21.72 -6.38 6.93
CA TYR A 33 22.68 -6.87 7.92
C TYR A 33 22.44 -6.28 9.31
N ILE A 34 22.66 -7.09 10.35
CA ILE A 34 22.64 -6.68 11.76
C ILE A 34 23.87 -7.27 12.44
N GLY A 35 24.64 -6.44 13.14
CA GLY A 35 25.82 -6.86 13.91
C GLY A 35 26.21 -5.84 14.98
N ASP A 36 26.56 -6.33 16.17
CA ASP A 36 27.02 -5.53 17.33
C ASP A 36 26.10 -4.32 17.67
N GLY A 37 24.78 -4.51 17.52
CA GLY A 37 23.78 -3.47 17.77
C GLY A 37 23.59 -2.46 16.63
N ILE A 38 24.30 -2.61 15.50
CA ILE A 38 24.18 -1.74 14.31
C ILE A 38 23.47 -2.51 13.19
N ALA A 39 22.44 -1.88 12.61
CA ALA A 39 21.71 -2.41 11.46
C ALA A 39 22.03 -1.59 10.20
N ARG A 40 22.20 -2.28 9.06
CA ARG A 40 22.36 -1.68 7.74
C ARG A 40 21.10 -1.95 6.92
N ALA A 41 20.45 -0.88 6.44
CA ALA A 41 19.25 -0.95 5.63
C ALA A 41 19.51 -0.39 4.23
N HIS A 42 18.85 -0.95 3.22
CA HIS A 42 18.90 -0.53 1.82
C HIS A 42 17.51 -0.04 1.38
N GLY A 43 17.44 1.03 0.59
CA GLY A 43 16.16 1.60 0.11
C GLY A 43 15.62 2.79 0.93
N LEU A 44 16.41 3.36 1.84
CA LEU A 44 16.11 4.61 2.55
C LEU A 44 16.67 5.83 1.80
N GLU A 45 16.38 5.94 0.51
CA GLU A 45 17.04 6.89 -0.42
C GLU A 45 16.50 8.33 -0.32
N ASN A 46 15.35 8.50 0.34
CA ASN A 46 14.66 9.78 0.55
C ASN A 46 14.72 10.28 2.02
N ALA A 47 15.69 9.81 2.80
CA ALA A 47 15.91 10.26 4.19
C ALA A 47 16.73 11.55 4.27
#